data_AF-A0A2D8NK80-F1
#
_entry.id   AF-A0A2D8NK80-F1
#
_cell.length_a   1.000
_cell.length_b   1.000
_cell.length_c   1.000
_cell.angle_alpha   90.00
_cell.angle_beta   90.00
_cell.angle_gamma   90.00
#
_symmetry.space_group_name_H-M   'P 1'
#
loop_
_entity.id
_entity.type
_entity.pdbx_description
1 polymer ?
#
loop_
_entity_poly.entity_id
_entity_poly.type
_entity_poly.pdbx_seq_one_letter_code
_entity_poly.pdbx_strand_id
1 'polypeptide(L)' 'MNGTVDREDIRIEEEQVPHTLRSTISVWFATLHGRTSTGETVKITRSAATARGALTNLEAAIEAQGWQITEGDRT' A
#
# COMPACT_ATOMS: atom_id res chain seq x y z
N MET A 1 -16.16 -1.26 11.70
CA MET A 1 -15.75 -2.68 11.64
C MET A 1 -14.24 -2.68 11.73
N ASN A 2 -13.67 -3.33 12.75
CA ASN A 2 -12.22 -3.32 12.96
C ASN A 2 -11.67 -4.63 12.36
N GLY A 3 -11.02 -4.53 11.21
CA GLY A 3 -10.34 -5.64 10.54
C GLY A 3 -8.83 -5.52 10.70
N THR A 4 -8.11 -6.63 10.58
CA THR A 4 -6.64 -6.65 10.47
C THR A 4 -6.25 -7.05 9.07
N VAL A 5 -5.12 -6.54 8.59
CA VAL A 5 -4.53 -6.85 7.28
C VAL A 5 -3.06 -7.18 7.46
N ASP A 6 -2.55 -8.13 6.69
CA ASP A 6 -1.17 -8.57 6.82
C ASP A 6 -0.21 -7.68 6.03
N ARG A 7 0.95 -7.37 6.62
CA ARG A 7 1.99 -6.56 5.96
C ARG A 7 2.56 -7.24 4.71
N GLU A 8 2.55 -8.57 4.66
CA GLU A 8 3.02 -9.32 3.49
C GLU A 8 2.13 -9.15 2.25
N ASP A 9 0.86 -8.75 2.45
CA ASP A 9 -0.07 -8.43 1.37
C ASP A 9 0.20 -7.04 0.76
N ILE A 10 1.15 -6.28 1.32
CA ILE A 10 1.57 -4.98 0.80
C ILE A 10 2.72 -5.16 -0.19
N ARG A 11 2.49 -4.72 -1.43
CA ARG A 11 3.50 -4.65 -2.49
C ARG A 11 3.89 -3.21 -2.76
N ILE A 12 5.17 -2.99 -3.02
CA ILE A 12 5.70 -1.68 -3.41
C ILE A 12 6.34 -1.81 -4.79
N GLU A 13 5.92 -0.97 -5.72
CA GLU A 13 6.36 -0.98 -7.12
C GLU A 13 6.77 0.44 -7.54
N GLU A 14 7.80 0.55 -8.37
CA GLU A 14 8.22 1.79 -9.00
C GLU A 14 7.73 1.81 -10.45
N GLU A 15 7.10 2.91 -10.86
CA GLU A 15 6.72 3.17 -12.24
C GLU A 15 7.43 4.44 -12.75
N GLN A 16 8.02 4.34 -13.93
CA GLN A 16 8.60 5.48 -14.63
C GLN A 16 7.52 6.14 -15.48
N VAL A 17 7.08 7.32 -15.06
CA VAL A 17 5.98 8.04 -15.71
C VAL A 17 6.55 9.20 -16.53
N PRO A 18 6.17 9.36 -17.81
CA PRO A 18 6.58 10.52 -18.58
C PRO A 18 5.98 11.79 -17.98
N HIS A 19 6.83 12.75 -17.62
CA HIS A 19 6.40 14.04 -17.06
C HIS A 19 6.45 15.15 -18.10
N THR A 20 7.50 15.13 -18.95
CA THR A 20 7.66 16.07 -20.06
C THR A 20 8.21 15.34 -21.29
N LEU A 21 8.28 16.04 -22.43
CA LEU A 21 8.85 15.52 -23.68
C LEU A 21 10.30 15.01 -23.56
N ARG A 22 11.02 15.32 -22.47
CA ARG A 22 12.42 14.91 -22.26
C ARG A 22 12.72 14.40 -20.85
N SER A 23 11.72 14.14 -20.02
CA SER A 23 11.96 13.71 -18.64
C SER A 23 10.89 12.73 -18.15
N THR A 24 11.36 11.67 -17.50
CA THR A 24 10.55 10.76 -16.70
C THR A 24 10.69 11.12 -15.22
N ILE A 25 9.65 10.82 -14.46
CA ILE A 25 9.70 10.85 -13.00
C ILE A 25 9.41 9.45 -12.48
N SER A 26 10.07 9.07 -11.39
CA SER A 26 9.70 7.87 -10.63
C SER A 26 8.46 8.17 -9.79
N VAL A 27 7.42 7.36 -9.96
CA VAL A 27 6.28 7.31 -9.04
C VAL A 27 6.29 5.95 -8.37
N TRP A 28 6.24 5.95 -7.05
CA TRP A 28 6.17 4.74 -6.26
C TRP A 28 4.73 4.45 -5.87
N PHE A 29 4.30 3.21 -6.01
CA PHE A 29 2.98 2.73 -5.65
C PHE A 29 3.10 1.68 -4.54
N ALA A 30 2.38 1.87 -3.45
CA ALA A 30 2.18 0.87 -2.42
C ALA A 30 0.74 0.36 -2.54
N THR A 31 0.60 -0.95 -2.72
CA THR A 31 -0.69 -1.63 -2.88
C THR A 31 -0.85 -2.69 -1.81
N LEU A 32 -1.85 -2.53 -0.95
CA LEU A 32 -2.40 -3.62 -0.15
C LEU A 32 -3.37 -4.41 -1.01
N HIS A 33 -3.14 -5.71 -1.17
CA HIS A 33 -4.09 -6.62 -1.80
C HIS A 33 -4.14 -7.93 -1.04
N GLY A 34 -5.19 -8.11 -0.25
CA GLY A 34 -5.28 -9.19 0.71
C GLY A 34 -6.70 -9.42 1.20
N ARG A 35 -6.83 -10.26 2.22
CA ARG A 35 -8.10 -10.50 2.90
C ARG A 35 -8.01 -10.00 4.33
N THR A 36 -9.01 -9.27 4.80
CA THR A 36 -9.08 -8.86 6.20
C THR A 36 -9.42 -10.06 7.09
N SER A 37 -9.18 -9.93 8.39
CA SER A 37 -9.62 -10.92 9.39
C SER A 37 -11.14 -11.16 9.42
N THR A 38 -11.95 -10.24 8.88
CA THR A 38 -13.39 -10.41 8.73
C THR A 38 -13.79 -11.21 7.48
N GLY A 39 -12.82 -11.62 6.67
CA GLY A 39 -13.02 -12.38 5.44
C GLY A 39 -13.25 -11.52 4.19
N GLU A 40 -13.23 -10.19 4.32
CA GLU A 40 -13.43 -9.25 3.20
C GLU A 40 -12.16 -9.15 2.36
N THR A 41 -12.29 -9.14 1.03
CA THR A 41 -11.14 -8.92 0.14
C THR A 41 -10.97 -7.43 -0.06
N VAL A 42 -9.77 -6.91 0.23
CA VAL A 42 -9.46 -5.49 0.17
C VAL A 42 -8.35 -5.21 -0.84
N LYS A 43 -8.50 -4.10 -1.56
CA LYS A 43 -7.46 -3.60 -2.47
C LYS A 43 -7.36 -2.09 -2.33
N ILE A 44 -6.22 -1.62 -1.79
CA ILE A 44 -5.93 -0.19 -1.62
C ILE A 44 -4.58 0.09 -2.26
N THR A 45 -4.54 1.06 -3.16
CA THR A 45 -3.29 1.56 -3.75
C THR A 45 -3.09 3.02 -3.39
N ARG A 46 -1.87 3.39 -3.01
CA ARG A 46 -1.43 4.76 -2.77
C ARG A 46 -0.10 5.00 -3.44
N SER A 47 0.13 6.24 -3.86
CA SER A 47 1.35 6.64 -4.57
C SER A 47 2.08 7.78 -3.87
N ALA A 48 3.38 7.88 -4.11
CA ALA A 48 4.20 9.01 -3.73
C ALA A 48 5.45 9.12 -4.61
N ALA A 49 6.23 10.19 -4.43
CA ALA A 49 7.52 10.36 -5.08
C ALA A 49 8.62 9.40 -4.56
N THR A 50 8.40 8.72 -3.43
CA THR A 50 9.36 7.78 -2.83
C THR A 50 8.65 6.52 -2.33
N ALA A 51 9.36 5.39 -2.30
CA ALA A 51 8.86 4.12 -1.77
C ALA A 51 8.31 4.26 -0.35
N ARG A 52 9.06 4.94 0.52
CA ARG A 52 8.66 5.22 1.90
C ARG A 52 7.41 6.08 1.97
N GLY A 53 7.31 7.12 1.14
CA GLY A 53 6.12 7.98 1.10
C GLY A 53 4.87 7.22 0.66
N ALA A 54 4.99 6.33 -0.33
CA ALA A 54 3.87 5.54 -0.81
C ALA A 54 3.38 4.57 0.27
N LEU A 55 4.31 3.91 0.97
CA LEU A 55 4.00 3.05 2.10
C LEU A 55 3.34 3.82 3.24
N THR A 56 3.89 4.96 3.67
CA THR A 56 3.30 5.78 4.73
C THR A 56 1.88 6.27 4.36
N ASN A 57 1.66 6.65 3.10
CA ASN A 57 0.32 7.02 2.62
C ASN A 57 -0.66 5.85 2.65
N LEU A 58 -0.19 4.63 2.36
CA LEU A 58 -0.99 3.42 2.45
C LEU A 58 -1.32 3.06 3.90
N GLU A 59 -0.34 3.08 4.79
CA GLU A 59 -0.51 2.81 6.23
C GLU A 59 -1.54 3.78 6.84
N ALA A 60 -1.43 5.08 6.54
CA ALA A 60 -2.41 6.08 6.97
C ALA A 60 -3.82 5.81 6.40
N ALA A 61 -3.92 5.30 5.16
CA ALA A 61 -5.20 4.94 4.56
C ALA A 61 -5.84 3.71 5.22
N ILE A 62 -5.03 2.73 5.65
CA ILE A 62 -5.46 1.55 6.41
C ILE A 62 -5.96 1.97 7.79
N GLU A 63 -5.19 2.82 8.49
CA GLU A 63 -5.58 3.36 9.80
C GLU A 63 -6.88 4.17 9.74
N ALA A 64 -7.07 4.97 8.68
CA ALA A 64 -8.29 5.73 8.47
C ALA A 64 -9.55 4.86 8.28
N GLN A 65 -9.39 3.60 7.82
CA GLN A 65 -10.47 2.61 7.77
C GLN A 65 -10.71 1.94 9.14
N GLY A 66 -9.90 2.24 10.15
CA GLY A 66 -9.94 1.57 11.45
C GLY A 66 -9.35 0.17 11.41
N TRP A 67 -8.45 -0.11 10.45
CA TRP A 67 -7.76 -1.39 10.33
C TRP A 67 -6.37 -1.34 10.96
N GLN A 68 -5.90 -2.49 11.39
CA GLN A 68 -4.54 -2.65 11.93
C GLN A 68 -3.70 -3.50 10.99
N ILE A 69 -2.40 -3.18 10.92
CA ILE A 69 -1.42 -3.95 10.14
C ILE A 69 -0.73 -4.92 11.08
N THR A 70 -0.79 -6.21 10.76
CA THR A 70 -0.05 -7.27 11.45
C THR A 70 1.20 -7.64 10.66
N GLU A 71 2.33 -7.80 11.35
CA GLU A 71 3.47 -8.48 10.73
C GLU A 71 3.10 -9.96 10.69
N GLY A 72 3.01 -10.54 9.49
CA GLY A 72 2.60 -11.94 9.33
C GLY A 72 3.53 -12.86 10.12
N ASP A 73 3.01 -13.50 11.17
CA ASP A 73 3.75 -14.48 11.96
C ASP A 73 3.78 -15.79 11.17
N ARG A 74 4.80 -15.97 10.32
CA ARG A 74 5.12 -17.27 9.77
C ARG A 74 5.86 -18.08 10.84
N THR A 75 5.08 -18.79 11.66
CA THR A 75 5.57 -19.96 12.41
C THR A 75 5.58 -21.22 11.53
#